data_AF-A0A950FM08-F1
#
_entry.id   AF-A0A950FM08-F1
#
_cell.length_a   1.000
_cell.length_b   1.000
_cell.length_c   1.000
_cell.angle_alpha   90.00
_cell.angle_beta   90.00
_cell.angle_gamma   90.00
#
_symmetry.space_group_name_H-M   'P 1'
#
loop_
_entity.id
_entity.type
_entity.pdbx_description
1 polymer ?
#
loop_
_entity_poly.entity_id
_entity_poly.type
_entity_poly.pdbx_seq_one_letter_code
_entity_poly.pdbx_strand_id
1 'polypeptide(L)' 'MKPIAIVPRPGREIGVELHDALACLRSAEIYARNAAIGRAFALIWVDDENVLNSIETLRIAGFQATALTETDVPH' A
#
# COMPACT_ATOMS: atom_id res chain seq x y z
N MET A 1 -1.38 -13.75 2.20
CA MET A 1 -1.02 -12.36 1.89
C MET A 1 -2.21 -11.70 1.21
N LYS A 2 -2.50 -10.43 1.53
CA LYS A 2 -3.53 -9.64 0.86
C LYS A 2 -2.96 -8.38 0.20
N PRO A 3 -3.54 -7.94 -0.93
CA PRO A 3 -3.12 -6.70 -1.56
C PRO A 3 -3.77 -5.48 -0.88
N ILE A 4 -2.96 -4.45 -0.69
CA ILE A 4 -3.37 -3.10 -0.31
C ILE A 4 -3.07 -2.17 -1.48
N ALA A 5 -4.06 -1.39 -1.89
CA ALA A 5 -3.89 -0.33 -2.86
C ALA A 5 -3.48 0.97 -2.17
N ILE A 6 -2.49 1.64 -2.75
CA ILE A 6 -2.01 2.98 -2.35
C ILE A 6 -2.28 3.94 -3.51
N VAL A 7 -2.97 5.03 -3.23
CA VAL A 7 -3.24 6.10 -4.20
C VAL A 7 -2.27 7.25 -3.94
N PRO A 8 -1.61 7.81 -4.98
CA PRO A 8 -0.68 8.91 -4.80
C PRO A 8 -1.42 10.17 -4.39
N ARG A 9 -0.86 10.92 -3.44
CA ARG A 9 -1.32 12.27 -3.14
C ARG A 9 -1.22 13.17 -4.39
N PRO A 10 -2.09 14.20 -4.52
CA PRO A 10 -2.08 15.10 -5.65
C PRO A 10 -0.70 15.71 -5.91
N GLY A 11 -0.23 15.64 -7.16
CA GLY A 11 1.06 16.20 -7.57
C GLY A 11 2.29 15.34 -7.24
N ARG A 12 2.12 14.14 -6.68
CA ARG A 12 3.22 13.20 -6.42
C ARG A 12 3.24 12.05 -7.42
N GLU A 13 4.44 11.63 -7.80
CA GLU A 13 4.62 10.43 -8.62
C GLU A 13 4.36 9.16 -7.80
N ILE A 14 3.64 8.21 -8.39
CA ILE A 14 3.26 6.96 -7.72
C ILE A 14 4.47 6.11 -7.29
N GLY A 15 5.58 6.17 -8.03
CA GLY A 15 6.81 5.45 -7.66
C GLY A 15 7.42 5.99 -6.36
N VAL A 16 7.42 7.31 -6.19
CA VAL A 16 7.89 7.96 -4.95
C VAL A 16 6.94 7.66 -3.81
N GLU A 17 5.62 7.75 -4.06
CA GLU A 17 4.62 7.48 -3.02
C GLU A 17 4.71 6.02 -2.51
N LEU A 18 4.89 5.08 -3.43
CA LEU A 18 5.09 3.68 -3.10
C LEU A 18 6.36 3.46 -2.27
N HIS A 19 7.46 4.11 -2.64
CA HIS A 19 8.70 4.02 -1.89
C HIS A 19 8.52 4.52 -0.45
N ASP A 20 7.89 5.68 -0.27
CA ASP A 20 7.63 6.26 1.05
C ASP A 20 6.67 5.36 1.87
N ALA A 21 5.64 4.79 1.23
CA ALA A 21 4.71 3.88 1.88
C ALA A 21 5.39 2.60 2.38
N LEU A 22 6.28 2.00 1.57
CA LEU A 22 7.05 0.82 1.98
C LEU A 22 8.02 1.15 3.12
N ALA A 23 8.66 2.33 3.08
CA ALA A 23 9.53 2.80 4.16
C ALA A 23 8.73 2.99 5.47
N CYS A 24 7.52 3.54 5.38
CA CYS A 24 6.62 3.71 6.52
C CYS A 24 6.25 2.36 7.16
N LEU A 25 5.82 1.38 6.37
CA LEU A 25 5.50 0.04 6.89
C LEU A 25 6.71 -0.64 7.52
N ARG A 26 7.89 -0.51 6.90
CA ARG A 26 9.13 -1.05 7.45
C ARG A 26 9.49 -0.45 8.81
N SER A 27 9.23 0.86 9.01
CA SER A 27 9.46 1.52 10.29
C SER A 27 8.54 1.02 11.41
N ALA A 28 7.39 0.44 11.04
CA ALA A 28 6.43 -0.21 11.95
C ALA A 28 6.64 -1.73 12.04
N GLU A 29 7.79 -2.25 11.56
CA GLU A 29 8.13 -3.68 11.51
C GLU A 29 7.15 -4.53 10.67
N ILE A 30 6.41 -3.90 9.76
CA ILE A 30 5.49 -4.57 8.84
C ILE A 30 6.21 -4.86 7.52
N TYR A 31 6.30 -6.14 7.16
CA TYR A 31 6.86 -6.54 5.89
C TYR A 31 5.82 -6.44 4.76
N ALA A 32 6.13 -5.64 3.74
CA ALA A 32 5.31 -5.47 2.55
C ALA A 32 6.14 -5.72 1.29
N ARG A 33 5.57 -6.41 0.31
CA ARG A 33 6.20 -6.62 -1.01
C ARG A 33 5.51 -5.75 -2.05
N ASN A 34 6.30 -5.10 -2.90
CA ASN A 34 5.75 -4.41 -4.06
C ASN A 34 5.14 -5.44 -5.03
N ALA A 35 3.90 -5.19 -5.46
CA ALA A 35 3.19 -6.05 -6.40
C ALA A 35 3.19 -5.49 -7.81
N ALA A 36 2.76 -4.23 -7.95
CA ALA A 36 2.46 -3.60 -9.23
C ALA A 36 2.34 -2.09 -9.06
N ILE A 37 2.75 -1.35 -10.10
CA ILE A 37 2.54 0.09 -10.21
C ILE A 37 1.61 0.32 -11.40
N GLY A 38 0.40 0.80 -11.12
CA GLY A 38 -0.55 1.28 -12.10
C GLY A 38 -0.38 2.78 -12.35
N ARG A 39 -1.17 3.31 -13.30
CA ARG A 39 -1.16 4.74 -13.62
C ARG A 39 -1.68 5.63 -12.49
N ALA A 40 -2.58 5.11 -11.66
CA ALA A 40 -3.29 5.86 -10.62
C ALA A 40 -3.13 5.29 -9.20
N PHE A 41 -2.52 4.12 -9.06
CA PHE A 41 -2.35 3.45 -7.77
C PHE A 41 -1.16 2.49 -7.84
N ALA A 42 -0.62 2.13 -6.67
CA ALA A 42 0.33 1.05 -6.50
C ALA A 42 -0.28 -0.03 -5.60
N LEU A 43 0.15 -1.26 -5.80
CA LEU A 43 -0.27 -2.40 -5.01
C LEU A 43 0.91 -2.93 -4.20
N ILE A 44 0.66 -3.19 -2.92
CA ILE A 44 1.59 -3.90 -2.03
C ILE A 44 0.91 -5.14 -1.45
N TRP A 45 1.65 -6.22 -1.28
CA TRP A 45 1.19 -7.40 -0.56
C TRP A 45 1.72 -7.37 0.86
N VAL A 46 0.84 -7.56 1.82
CA VAL A 46 1.16 -7.75 3.24
C VAL A 46 0.58 -9.06 3.73
N ASP A 47 1.09 -9.58 4.84
CA ASP A 47 0.51 -10.75 5.49
C ASP A 47 -0.89 -10.45 6.03
N ASP A 48 -1.77 -11.44 5.99
CA ASP A 48 -3.21 -11.28 6.28
C ASP A 48 -3.47 -10.71 7.67
N GLU A 49 -2.66 -11.12 8.65
CA GLU A 49 -2.70 -10.64 10.03
C GLU A 49 -2.31 -9.15 10.15
N ASN A 50 -1.52 -8.64 9.21
CA ASN A 50 -0.99 -7.28 9.22
C ASN A 50 -1.81 -6.30 8.39
N VAL A 51 -2.86 -6.74 7.68
CA VAL A 51 -3.61 -5.89 6.73
C VAL A 51 -4.20 -4.64 7.40
N LEU A 52 -4.93 -4.83 8.50
CA LEU A 52 -5.58 -3.71 9.20
C LEU A 52 -4.53 -2.74 9.77
N ASN A 53 -3.50 -3.28 10.42
CA ASN A 53 -2.39 -2.51 10.97
C ASN A 53 -1.62 -1.73 9.88
N SER A 54 -1.43 -2.33 8.71
CA SER A 54 -0.79 -1.70 7.55
C SER A 54 -1.59 -0.52 7.03
N ILE A 55 -2.90 -0.69 6.87
CA ILE A 55 -3.81 0.36 6.40
C ILE A 55 -3.83 1.52 7.40
N GLU A 56 -3.92 1.23 8.70
CA GLU A 56 -3.91 2.23 9.75
C GLU A 56 -2.59 3.01 9.77
N THR A 57 -1.46 2.30 9.76
CA THR A 57 -0.11 2.90 9.71
C THR A 57 0.04 3.83 8.52
N LEU A 58 -0.37 3.38 7.33
CA LEU A 58 -0.33 4.19 6.10
C LEU A 58 -1.25 5.42 6.20
N ARG A 59 -2.46 5.28 6.76
CA ARG A 59 -3.38 6.41 6.94
C ARG A 59 -2.86 7.44 7.92
N ILE A 60 -2.24 7.02 9.03
CA ILE A 60 -1.60 7.92 10.00
C ILE A 60 -0.45 8.71 9.35
N ALA A 61 0.33 8.05 8.48
CA ALA A 61 1.37 8.71 7.70
C ALA A 61 0.85 9.56 6.52
N GLY A 62 -0.48 9.65 6.35
CA GLY A 62 -1.14 10.51 5.37
C GLY A 62 -1.30 9.90 3.98
N PHE A 63 -1.10 8.58 3.83
CA PHE A 63 -1.38 7.87 2.58
C PHE A 63 -2.85 7.48 2.48
N GLN A 64 -3.36 7.47 1.25
CA GLN A 64 -4.66 6.85 0.95
C GLN A 64 -4.45 5.35 0.67
N ALA A 65 -4.83 4.53 1.65
CA ALA A 65 -4.68 3.07 1.60
C ALA A 65 -6.01 2.34 1.84
N THR A 66 -6.24 1.28 1.06
CA THR A 66 -7.38 0.35 1.24
C THR A 66 -6.99 -1.08 0.91
N ALA A 67 -7.55 -2.04 1.65
CA ALA A 67 -7.48 -3.45 1.25
C ALA A 67 -8.27 -3.63 -0.05
N LEU A 68 -7.75 -4.47 -0.94
CA LEU A 68 -8.49 -4.96 -2.09
C LEU A 68 -9.21 -6.26 -1.72
N THR A 69 -10.41 -6.44 -2.26
CA THR A 69 -11.11 -7.72 -2.23
C THR A 69 -10.71 -8.55 -3.45
N GLU A 70 -10.93 -9.87 -3.44
CA GLU A 70 -10.53 -10.77 -4.54
C GLU A 70 -11.09 -10.36 -5.92
N THR A 71 -12.17 -9.56 -5.94
CA THR A 71 -12.76 -9.02 -7.17
C THR A 71 -12.04 -7.79 -7.74
N ASP A 72 -11.12 -7.17 -6.99
CA ASP A 72 -10.51 -5.88 -7.35
C ASP A 72 -9.09 -5.99 -7.93
N VAL A 73 -8.50 -7.19 -7.95
CA VAL A 73 -7.13 -7.42 -8.43
C VAL A 73 -7.18 -7.92 -9.88
N PRO A 74 -6.67 -7.16 -10.87
CA PRO A 74 -6.56 -7.67 -12.23
C PRO A 74 -5.61 -8.86 -12.27
N HIS A 75 -6.10 -10.00 -12.78
CA HIS A 75 -5.33 -11.22 -13.03
C HIS A 75 -4.29 -11.06 -14.15
#